data_AF-A0A260S5U5-F1
#
_entry.id   AF-A0A260S5U5-F1
#
_cell.length_a   1.000
_cell.length_b   1.000
_cell.length_c   1.000
_cell.angle_alpha   90.00
_cell.angle_beta   90.00
_cell.angle_gamma   90.00
#
_symmetry.space_group_name_H-M   'P 1'
#
loop_
_entity.id
_entity.type
_entity.pdbx_description
1 polymer ?
#
loop_
_entity_poly.entity_id
_entity_poly.type
_entity_poly.pdbx_seq_one_letter_code
_entity_poly.pdbx_strand_id
1 'polypeptide(L)'
;MEAASSGRCTMTTLMTFQYLHTELRSVLIDDEPWFVARDICNALDLSNVTMAMQRLTADEKGVNRIDTPGGPQQMAVVSESGMYALVLRSDKPDAVKFRRWVTSEVLPSIRKTGSYSSAPALSGPELLAHAVIEAQAMIVAKDERIAELEPKAAVAEKILDADGDYSVRDAAQALTRAGIKVGATRLFNDLEHRHWIARAKGDGRFRVMQAAIESGHMSVIPTSHYHPKTGVLVLDPPQPRITPKGLQKLLSDYGAANAAPAQLTIDQEPNL
;
A
#
# COMPACT_ATOMS: atom_id res chain seq x y z
N MET A 1 35.06 38.13 -17.77
CA MET A 1 34.57 36.98 -16.98
C MET A 1 33.08 37.16 -16.81
N GLU A 2 32.36 36.36 -17.57
CA GLU A 2 30.93 36.43 -17.82
C GLU A 2 30.22 35.55 -16.79
N ALA A 3 29.33 36.14 -15.99
CA ALA A 3 28.49 35.40 -15.06
C ALA A 3 27.08 35.28 -15.67
N ALA A 4 26.85 34.13 -16.31
CA ALA A 4 25.54 33.74 -16.79
C ALA A 4 24.62 33.40 -15.60
N SER A 5 23.66 34.27 -15.31
CA SER A 5 22.52 33.96 -14.45
C SER A 5 21.42 33.34 -15.33
N SER A 6 21.36 32.01 -15.37
CA SER A 6 20.30 31.28 -16.06
C SER A 6 18.96 31.48 -15.36
N GLY A 7 18.16 32.41 -15.87
CA GLY A 7 16.72 32.43 -15.58
C GLY A 7 16.09 31.19 -16.19
N ARG A 8 15.60 30.27 -15.35
CA ARG A 8 14.75 29.17 -15.80
C ARG A 8 13.51 29.76 -16.47
N CYS A 9 13.50 29.73 -17.80
CA CYS A 9 12.32 30.02 -18.59
C CYS A 9 11.43 28.78 -18.49
N THR A 10 10.47 28.78 -17.56
CA THR A 10 9.41 27.77 -17.55
C THR A 10 8.64 27.94 -18.86
N MET A 11 8.73 26.94 -19.74
CA MET A 11 7.89 26.92 -20.94
C MET A 11 6.45 26.75 -20.49
N THR A 12 5.69 27.85 -20.56
CA THR A 12 4.27 27.86 -20.25
C THR A 12 3.52 27.23 -21.43
N THR A 13 3.26 25.93 -21.37
CA THR A 13 2.43 25.23 -22.36
C THR A 13 1.00 25.74 -22.25
N LEU A 14 0.50 26.36 -23.33
CA LEU A 14 -0.89 26.77 -23.44
C LEU A 14 -1.78 25.55 -23.68
N MET A 15 -2.73 25.30 -22.77
CA MET A 15 -3.77 24.29 -22.96
C MET A 15 -5.08 24.99 -23.39
N THR A 16 -5.82 24.37 -24.32
CA THR A 16 -7.10 24.89 -24.80
C THR A 16 -8.24 24.07 -24.22
N PHE A 17 -9.15 24.72 -23.50
CA PHE A 17 -10.41 24.13 -23.04
C PHE A 17 -11.56 24.59 -23.93
N GLN A 18 -12.43 23.68 -24.35
CA GLN A 18 -13.65 24.03 -25.08
C GLN A 18 -14.82 24.19 -24.12
N TYR A 19 -15.38 25.39 -24.02
CA TYR A 19 -16.65 25.63 -23.35
C TYR A 19 -17.70 26.03 -24.39
N LEU A 20 -18.73 25.18 -24.55
CA LEU A 20 -19.73 25.28 -25.63
C LEU A 20 -19.05 25.32 -27.01
N HIS A 21 -18.77 26.52 -27.52
CA HIS A 21 -18.12 26.79 -28.81
C HIS A 21 -17.04 27.88 -28.71
N THR A 22 -16.57 28.19 -27.50
CA THR A 22 -15.49 29.16 -27.26
C THR A 22 -14.26 28.43 -26.76
N GLU A 23 -13.13 28.68 -27.41
CA GLU A 23 -11.82 28.22 -26.97
C GLU A 23 -11.31 29.12 -25.85
N LEU A 24 -11.07 28.53 -24.68
CA LEU A 24 -10.46 29.18 -23.54
C LEU A 24 -8.99 28.79 -23.49
N ARG A 25 -8.10 29.78 -23.67
CA ARG A 25 -6.67 29.58 -23.47
C ARG A 25 -6.38 29.52 -21.98
N SER A 26 -5.54 28.58 -21.59
CA SER A 26 -5.12 28.39 -20.19
C SER A 26 -3.64 28.11 -20.07
N VAL A 27 -3.08 28.44 -18.91
CA VAL A 27 -1.70 28.23 -18.52
C VAL A 27 -1.67 27.50 -17.18
N LEU A 28 -0.70 26.62 -16.99
CA LEU A 28 -0.50 25.96 -15.71
C LEU A 28 0.32 26.86 -14.79
N ILE A 29 -0.21 27.15 -13.60
CA ILE A 29 0.47 27.87 -12.52
C ILE A 29 0.27 27.03 -11.26
N ASP A 30 1.37 26.59 -10.64
CA ASP A 30 1.36 25.72 -9.46
C ASP A 30 0.50 24.45 -9.67
N ASP A 31 0.64 23.82 -10.84
CA ASP A 31 -0.13 22.64 -11.28
C ASP A 31 -1.65 22.84 -11.40
N GLU A 32 -2.14 24.06 -11.24
CA GLU A 32 -3.55 24.42 -11.45
C GLU A 32 -3.76 25.16 -12.78
N PRO A 33 -4.92 24.96 -13.45
CA PRO A 33 -5.24 25.67 -14.68
C PRO A 33 -5.67 27.11 -14.39
N TRP A 34 -4.99 28.06 -15.03
CA TRP A 34 -5.35 29.48 -15.03
C TRP A 34 -5.75 29.92 -16.43
N PHE A 35 -6.89 30.58 -16.55
CA PHE A 35 -7.52 30.92 -17.82
C PHE A 35 -7.28 32.37 -18.22
N VAL A 36 -7.12 32.64 -19.51
CA VAL A 36 -6.98 34.01 -20.01
C VAL A 36 -8.29 34.78 -19.81
N ALA A 37 -8.23 35.86 -19.02
CA ALA A 37 -9.40 36.64 -18.60
C ALA A 37 -10.24 37.15 -19.79
N ARG A 38 -9.55 37.55 -20.87
CA ARG A 38 -10.20 38.07 -22.07
C ARG A 38 -11.09 37.03 -22.76
N ASP A 39 -10.67 35.77 -22.77
CA ASP A 39 -11.41 34.70 -23.43
C ASP A 39 -12.67 34.38 -22.63
N ILE A 40 -12.58 34.34 -21.29
CA ILE A 40 -13.75 34.22 -20.40
C ILE A 40 -14.70 35.40 -20.57
N CYS A 41 -14.18 36.63 -20.59
CA CYS A 41 -15.02 37.82 -20.76
C CYS A 41 -15.75 37.81 -22.12
N ASN A 42 -15.07 37.40 -23.19
CA ASN A 42 -15.71 37.24 -24.50
C ASN A 42 -16.81 36.16 -24.48
N ALA A 43 -16.54 35.01 -23.85
CA ALA A 43 -17.52 33.94 -23.69
C ALA A 43 -18.77 34.42 -22.93
N LEU A 44 -18.57 35.24 -21.90
CA LEU A 44 -19.63 35.79 -21.04
C LEU A 44 -20.25 37.09 -21.56
N ASP A 45 -19.81 37.61 -22.71
CA ASP A 45 -20.24 38.91 -23.26
C ASP A 45 -19.99 40.11 -22.31
N LEU A 46 -18.88 40.04 -21.57
CA LEU A 46 -18.39 41.10 -20.70
C LEU A 46 -17.43 42.01 -21.47
N SER A 47 -17.89 43.20 -21.83
CA SER A 47 -17.11 44.16 -22.63
C SER A 47 -15.90 44.75 -21.89
N ASN A 48 -15.95 44.84 -20.57
CA ASN A 48 -14.92 45.45 -19.75
C ASN A 48 -14.20 44.42 -18.86
N VAL A 49 -13.08 43.90 -19.38
CA VAL A 49 -12.22 42.93 -18.67
C VAL A 49 -11.73 43.51 -17.34
N THR A 50 -11.31 44.78 -17.30
CA THR A 50 -10.81 45.41 -16.07
C THR A 50 -11.86 45.41 -14.96
N MET A 51 -13.12 45.73 -15.29
CA MET A 51 -14.22 45.67 -14.31
C MET A 51 -14.53 44.24 -13.87
N ALA A 52 -14.43 43.25 -14.77
CA ALA A 52 -14.58 41.84 -14.41
C ALA A 52 -13.49 41.41 -13.41
N MET A 53 -12.23 41.77 -13.66
CA MET A 53 -11.09 41.46 -12.79
C MET A 53 -11.14 42.17 -11.43
N GLN A 54 -11.79 43.33 -11.34
CA GLN A 54 -12.00 44.04 -10.06
C GLN A 54 -12.97 43.29 -9.13
N ARG A 55 -13.85 42.46 -9.67
CA ARG A 55 -14.84 41.70 -8.91
C ARG A 55 -14.29 40.42 -8.28
N LEU A 56 -13.07 40.04 -8.64
CA LEU A 56 -12.33 38.86 -8.18
C LEU A 56 -11.40 39.22 -7.02
N THR A 57 -11.18 38.26 -6.11
CA THR A 57 -10.20 38.40 -5.02
C THR A 57 -8.78 38.37 -5.56
N ALA A 58 -7.78 38.62 -4.70
CA ALA A 58 -6.38 38.72 -5.12
C ALA A 58 -5.78 37.37 -5.55
N ASP A 59 -6.25 36.28 -4.94
CA ASP A 59 -5.90 34.89 -5.22
C ASP A 59 -6.58 34.34 -6.48
N GLU A 60 -7.68 34.96 -6.92
CA GLU A 60 -8.42 34.54 -8.11
C GLU A 60 -7.93 35.18 -9.41
N LYS A 61 -6.94 36.08 -9.34
CA LYS A 61 -6.47 36.87 -10.49
C LYS A 61 -4.98 37.09 -10.50
N GLY A 62 -4.43 37.18 -11.71
CA GLY A 62 -3.00 37.41 -11.92
C GLY A 62 -2.69 37.96 -13.30
N VAL A 63 -1.40 38.14 -13.54
CA VAL A 63 -0.84 38.47 -14.85
C VAL A 63 0.27 37.47 -15.13
N ASN A 64 0.21 36.80 -16.28
CA ASN A 64 1.23 35.84 -16.69
C ASN A 64 1.77 36.19 -18.08
N ARG A 65 3.04 35.86 -18.33
CA ARG A 65 3.69 36.04 -19.61
C ARG A 65 3.35 34.84 -20.49
N ILE A 66 2.62 35.10 -21.56
CA ILE A 66 2.10 34.08 -22.46
C ILE A 66 2.68 34.30 -23.85
N ASP A 67 3.27 33.24 -24.43
CA ASP A 67 3.77 33.26 -25.80
C ASP A 67 2.60 33.17 -26.77
N THR A 68 2.41 34.23 -27.56
CA THR A 68 1.38 34.30 -28.61
C THR A 68 2.05 34.30 -29.99
N PRO A 69 1.31 34.05 -31.09
CA PRO A 69 1.87 34.19 -32.44
C PRO A 69 2.47 35.57 -32.75
N GLY A 70 2.05 36.61 -32.01
CA GLY A 70 2.62 37.96 -32.08
C GLY A 70 3.78 38.22 -31.11
N GLY A 71 4.31 37.18 -30.45
CA GLY A 71 5.36 37.25 -29.44
C GLY A 71 4.86 37.13 -28.00
N PRO A 72 5.77 37.17 -27.00
CA PRO A 72 5.43 37.11 -25.58
C PRO A 72 4.62 38.34 -25.15
N GLN A 73 3.45 38.12 -24.54
CA GLN A 73 2.56 39.18 -24.05
C GLN A 73 2.21 38.95 -22.58
N GLN A 74 2.11 40.04 -21.81
CA GLN A 74 1.57 40.00 -20.45
C GLN A 74 0.04 39.98 -20.54
N MET A 75 -0.57 38.87 -20.13
CA MET A 75 -2.03 38.70 -20.19
C MET A 75 -2.60 38.50 -18.80
N ALA A 76 -3.78 39.10 -18.57
CA ALA A 76 -4.55 38.88 -17.37
C ALA A 76 -5.08 37.44 -17.35
N VAL A 77 -4.86 36.74 -16.24
CA VAL A 77 -5.28 35.35 -16.03
C VAL A 77 -6.15 35.25 -14.78
N VAL A 78 -7.03 34.26 -14.76
CA VAL A 78 -8.04 34.00 -13.73
C VAL A 78 -7.95 32.53 -13.33
N SER A 79 -7.94 32.23 -12.04
CA SER A 79 -7.97 30.85 -11.56
C SER A 79 -9.32 30.18 -11.86
N GLU A 80 -9.41 28.86 -11.70
CA GLU A 80 -10.68 28.15 -11.87
C GLU A 80 -11.79 28.69 -10.93
N SER A 81 -11.45 28.98 -9.66
CA SER A 81 -12.38 29.63 -8.72
C SER A 81 -12.91 30.97 -9.25
N GLY A 82 -11.99 31.83 -9.72
CA GLY A 82 -12.37 33.13 -10.27
C GLY A 82 -13.22 33.01 -11.53
N MET A 83 -12.98 32.01 -12.38
CA MET A 83 -13.82 31.73 -13.54
C MET A 83 -15.24 31.41 -13.09
N TYR A 84 -15.43 30.50 -12.13
CA TYR A 84 -16.75 30.17 -11.61
C TYR A 84 -17.42 31.39 -10.95
N ALA A 85 -16.68 32.23 -10.23
CA ALA A 85 -17.20 33.47 -9.64
C ALA A 85 -17.77 34.42 -10.70
N LEU A 86 -17.12 34.56 -11.85
CA LEU A 86 -17.62 35.36 -12.98
C LEU A 86 -18.85 34.71 -13.64
N VAL A 87 -18.82 33.40 -13.87
CA VAL A 87 -19.93 32.67 -14.51
C VAL A 87 -21.19 32.71 -13.65
N LEU A 88 -21.08 32.45 -12.34
CA LEU A 88 -22.23 32.43 -11.42
C LEU A 88 -22.91 33.80 -11.26
N ARG A 89 -22.16 34.89 -11.49
CA ARG A 89 -22.66 36.27 -11.46
C ARG A 89 -23.17 36.79 -12.81
N SER A 90 -22.96 36.05 -13.90
CA SER A 90 -23.38 36.49 -15.23
C SER A 90 -24.87 36.25 -15.49
N ASP A 91 -25.52 37.18 -16.17
CA ASP A 91 -26.91 37.10 -16.61
C ASP A 91 -27.06 36.56 -18.05
N LYS A 92 -25.94 36.18 -18.70
CA LYS A 92 -25.97 35.58 -20.04
C LYS A 92 -26.80 34.28 -20.03
N PRO A 93 -27.65 34.02 -21.02
CA PRO A 93 -28.51 32.83 -21.04
C PRO A 93 -27.76 31.52 -20.79
N ASP A 94 -26.57 31.36 -21.35
CA ASP A 94 -25.76 30.14 -21.16
C ASP A 94 -25.15 30.05 -19.75
N ALA A 95 -24.72 31.17 -19.17
CA ALA A 95 -24.27 31.21 -17.78
C ALA A 95 -25.42 30.91 -16.80
N VAL A 96 -26.63 31.39 -17.09
CA VAL A 96 -27.84 31.09 -16.31
C VAL A 96 -28.19 29.59 -16.40
N LYS A 97 -28.10 28.98 -17.58
CA LYS A 97 -28.28 27.52 -17.76
C LYS A 97 -27.25 26.74 -16.92
N PHE A 98 -25.98 27.12 -17.00
CA PHE A 98 -24.91 26.50 -16.22
C PHE A 98 -25.15 26.65 -14.72
N ARG A 99 -25.42 27.87 -14.22
CA ARG A 99 -25.73 28.13 -12.81
C ARG A 99 -26.92 27.27 -12.34
N ARG A 100 -27.98 27.17 -13.15
CA ARG A 100 -29.15 26.36 -12.82
C ARG A 100 -28.81 24.88 -12.75
N TRP A 101 -28.05 24.37 -13.72
CA TRP A 101 -27.59 22.98 -13.73
C TRP A 101 -26.72 22.66 -12.51
N VAL A 102 -25.72 23.49 -12.20
CA VAL A 102 -24.87 23.30 -11.00
C VAL A 102 -25.70 23.31 -9.72
N THR A 103 -26.60 24.28 -9.57
CA THR A 103 -27.37 24.46 -8.32
C THR A 103 -28.52 23.45 -8.14
N SER A 104 -29.11 22.97 -9.24
CA SER A 104 -30.28 22.08 -9.19
C SER A 104 -29.94 20.60 -9.35
N GLU A 105 -28.82 20.29 -10.00
CA GLU A 105 -28.43 18.91 -10.32
C GLU A 105 -27.13 18.52 -9.64
N VAL A 106 -26.03 19.24 -9.91
CA VAL A 106 -24.68 18.87 -9.45
C VAL A 106 -24.56 18.94 -7.93
N LEU A 107 -24.77 20.11 -7.34
CA LEU A 107 -24.61 20.30 -5.88
C LEU A 107 -25.59 19.43 -5.07
N PRO A 108 -26.87 19.29 -5.45
CA PRO A 108 -27.77 18.37 -4.75
C PRO A 108 -27.35 16.90 -4.88
N SER A 109 -26.78 16.49 -6.01
CA SER A 109 -26.26 15.13 -6.20
C SER A 109 -25.09 14.89 -5.26
N ILE A 110 -24.06 15.75 -5.28
CA ILE A 110 -22.90 15.66 -4.39
C ILE A 110 -23.33 15.64 -2.92
N ARG A 111 -24.28 16.49 -2.51
CA ARG A 111 -24.80 16.48 -1.13
C ARG A 111 -25.45 15.15 -0.74
N LYS A 112 -26.12 14.45 -1.67
CA LYS A 112 -26.84 13.20 -1.41
C LYS A 112 -25.94 11.96 -1.50
N THR A 113 -25.05 11.91 -2.48
CA THR A 113 -24.26 10.71 -2.82
C THR A 113 -22.78 10.85 -2.49
N GLY A 114 -22.32 12.04 -2.11
CA GLY A 114 -20.90 12.35 -1.90
C GLY A 114 -20.09 12.56 -3.18
N SER A 115 -20.69 12.41 -4.36
CA SER A 115 -20.00 12.51 -5.66
C SER A 115 -20.95 12.96 -6.79
N TYR A 116 -20.38 13.52 -7.85
CA TYR A 116 -21.09 13.73 -9.12
C TYR A 116 -20.33 13.00 -10.21
N SER A 117 -21.04 12.14 -10.95
CA SER A 117 -20.48 11.46 -12.12
C SER A 117 -21.38 11.75 -13.32
N SER A 118 -20.78 12.22 -14.40
CA SER A 118 -21.44 12.36 -15.70
C SER A 118 -21.54 11.03 -16.44
N ALA A 119 -20.79 10.01 -16.00
CA ALA A 119 -20.95 8.66 -16.51
C ALA A 119 -22.28 8.09 -15.99
N PRO A 120 -23.06 7.39 -16.83
CA PRO A 120 -24.25 6.72 -16.34
C PRO A 120 -23.81 5.80 -15.19
N ALA A 121 -24.42 5.97 -14.03
CA ALA A 121 -24.23 5.02 -12.94
C ALA A 121 -24.57 3.64 -13.54
N LEU A 122 -23.58 2.75 -13.62
CA LEU A 122 -23.81 1.38 -14.05
C LEU A 122 -24.94 0.84 -13.17
N SER A 123 -26.10 0.57 -13.76
CA SER A 123 -27.30 0.23 -12.99
C SER A 123 -27.78 -1.17 -13.39
N GLY A 124 -28.08 -1.99 -12.38
CA GLY A 124 -28.63 -3.33 -12.60
C GLY A 124 -27.60 -4.33 -13.17
N PRO A 125 -27.93 -5.06 -14.25
CA PRO A 125 -27.12 -6.18 -14.77
C PRO A 125 -25.69 -5.80 -15.21
N GLU A 126 -25.48 -4.57 -15.67
CA GLU A 126 -24.17 -4.11 -16.18
C GLU A 126 -23.14 -3.91 -15.06
N LEU A 127 -23.58 -3.41 -13.89
CA LEU A 127 -22.72 -3.31 -12.71
C LEU A 127 -22.32 -4.72 -12.24
N LEU A 128 -23.29 -5.65 -12.20
CA LEU A 128 -23.03 -7.03 -11.83
C LEU A 128 -22.05 -7.70 -12.81
N ALA A 129 -22.21 -7.48 -14.12
CA ALA A 129 -21.31 -8.02 -15.13
C ALA A 129 -19.86 -7.51 -14.94
N HIS A 130 -19.69 -6.20 -14.74
CA HIS A 130 -18.36 -5.63 -14.48
C HIS A 130 -17.75 -6.16 -13.17
N ALA A 131 -18.54 -6.24 -12.10
CA ALA A 131 -18.08 -6.77 -10.81
C ALA A 131 -17.66 -8.25 -10.91
N VAL A 132 -18.39 -9.07 -11.68
CA VAL A 132 -18.05 -10.48 -11.90
C VAL A 132 -16.76 -10.62 -12.71
N ILE A 133 -16.56 -9.80 -13.74
CA ILE A 133 -15.32 -9.81 -14.54
C ILE A 133 -14.12 -9.47 -13.67
N GLU A 134 -14.23 -8.43 -12.85
CA GLU A 134 -13.16 -8.00 -11.96
C GLU A 134 -12.88 -9.04 -10.86
N ALA A 135 -13.94 -9.62 -10.26
CA ALA A 135 -13.80 -10.70 -9.30
C ALA A 135 -13.12 -11.94 -9.91
N GLN A 136 -13.46 -12.29 -11.15
CA GLN A 136 -12.85 -13.41 -11.85
C GLN A 136 -11.36 -13.18 -12.10
N ALA A 137 -10.97 -11.97 -12.51
CA ALA A 137 -9.56 -11.62 -12.68
C ALA A 137 -8.78 -11.75 -11.36
N MET A 138 -9.38 -11.33 -10.25
CA MET A 138 -8.77 -11.47 -8.92
C MET A 138 -8.65 -12.92 -8.47
N ILE A 139 -9.64 -13.77 -8.76
CA ILE A 139 -9.61 -15.20 -8.44
C ILE A 139 -8.47 -15.88 -9.21
N VAL A 140 -8.38 -15.63 -10.52
CA VAL A 140 -7.31 -16.19 -11.37
C VAL A 140 -5.93 -15.80 -10.83
N ALA A 141 -5.71 -14.53 -10.52
CA ALA A 141 -4.44 -14.07 -9.95
C ALA A 141 -4.13 -14.72 -8.58
N LYS A 142 -5.15 -14.99 -7.76
CA LYS A 142 -4.98 -15.68 -6.48
C LYS A 142 -4.68 -17.16 -6.67
N ASP A 143 -5.35 -17.83 -7.60
CA ASP A 143 -5.14 -19.24 -7.90
C ASP A 143 -3.72 -19.49 -8.45
N GLU A 144 -3.20 -18.58 -9.28
CA GLU A 144 -1.79 -18.60 -9.70
C GLU A 144 -0.85 -18.52 -8.49
N ARG A 145 -1.13 -17.62 -7.55
CA ARG A 145 -0.32 -17.50 -6.34
C ARG A 145 -0.43 -18.73 -5.44
N ILE A 146 -1.60 -19.38 -5.38
CA ILE A 146 -1.79 -20.62 -4.63
C ILE A 146 -0.99 -21.75 -5.29
N ALA A 147 -1.03 -21.90 -6.61
CA ALA A 147 -0.28 -22.92 -7.35
C ALA A 147 1.24 -22.82 -7.13
N GLU A 148 1.80 -21.61 -6.97
CA GLU A 148 3.20 -21.42 -6.60
C GLU A 148 3.54 -21.85 -5.17
N LEU A 149 2.57 -21.72 -4.26
CA LEU A 149 2.74 -21.98 -2.83
C LEU A 149 2.44 -23.45 -2.48
N GLU A 150 1.60 -24.14 -3.24
CA GLU A 150 1.28 -25.56 -3.07
C GLU A 150 2.51 -26.48 -2.96
N PRO A 151 3.53 -26.43 -3.84
CA PRO A 151 4.69 -27.31 -3.69
C PRO A 151 5.52 -26.98 -2.43
N LYS A 152 5.50 -25.72 -1.96
CA LYS A 152 6.19 -25.32 -0.73
C LYS A 152 5.41 -25.77 0.51
N ALA A 153 4.09 -25.72 0.47
CA ALA A 153 3.21 -26.22 1.52
C ALA A 153 3.28 -27.76 1.62
N ALA A 154 3.25 -28.46 0.48
CA ALA A 154 3.35 -29.91 0.43
C ALA A 154 4.71 -30.43 0.94
N VAL A 155 5.80 -29.70 0.70
CA VAL A 155 7.12 -30.03 1.29
C VAL A 155 7.12 -29.78 2.80
N ALA A 156 6.48 -28.71 3.27
CA ALA A 156 6.33 -28.46 4.70
C ALA A 156 5.52 -29.58 5.38
N GLU A 157 4.39 -30.01 4.80
CA GLU A 157 3.58 -31.12 5.29
C GLU A 157 4.35 -32.45 5.30
N LYS A 158 5.09 -32.77 4.22
CA LYS A 158 5.93 -34.00 4.20
C LYS A 158 7.05 -34.00 5.23
N ILE A 159 7.55 -32.84 5.64
CA ILE A 159 8.52 -32.72 6.76
C ILE A 159 7.82 -32.91 8.11
N LEU A 160 6.52 -32.60 8.19
CA LEU A 160 5.69 -32.71 9.39
C LEU A 160 5.08 -34.11 9.60
N ASP A 161 4.84 -34.85 8.52
CA ASP A 161 4.29 -36.21 8.50
C ASP A 161 5.31 -37.32 8.82
N ALA A 162 6.57 -37.00 9.08
CA ALA A 162 7.51 -38.00 9.60
C ALA A 162 7.21 -38.23 11.10
N ASP A 163 6.41 -39.26 11.37
CA ASP A 163 5.93 -39.75 12.68
C ASP A 163 7.05 -40.04 13.70
N GLY A 164 7.69 -38.99 14.22
CA GLY A 164 8.65 -39.13 15.29
C GLY A 164 9.01 -37.80 15.94
N ASP A 165 9.04 -37.80 17.27
CA ASP A 165 9.61 -36.68 18.02
C ASP A 165 11.10 -36.53 17.67
N TYR A 166 11.46 -35.35 17.18
CA TYR A 166 12.82 -35.05 16.75
C TYR A 166 13.73 -34.83 17.95
N SER A 167 14.94 -35.38 17.92
CA SER A 167 15.96 -34.88 18.85
C SER A 167 16.21 -33.40 18.55
N VAL A 168 16.60 -32.62 19.56
CA VAL A 168 16.91 -31.18 19.35
C VAL A 168 17.97 -30.99 18.26
N ARG A 169 18.90 -31.95 18.09
CA ARG A 169 19.90 -31.91 17.02
C ARG A 169 19.29 -32.13 15.63
N ASP A 170 18.42 -33.13 15.49
CA ASP A 170 17.76 -33.43 14.21
C ASP A 170 16.81 -32.30 13.81
N ALA A 171 16.11 -31.71 14.78
CA ALA A 171 15.28 -30.52 14.56
C ALA A 171 16.09 -29.32 14.08
N ALA A 172 17.27 -29.05 14.66
CA ALA A 172 18.16 -27.99 14.17
C ALA A 172 18.63 -28.24 12.73
N GLN A 173 18.92 -29.49 12.38
CA GLN A 173 19.30 -29.88 11.02
C GLN A 173 18.11 -29.77 10.04
N ALA A 174 16.88 -30.06 10.47
CA ALA A 174 15.67 -29.85 9.68
C ALA A 174 15.42 -28.36 9.41
N LEU A 175 15.55 -27.50 10.43
CA LEU A 175 15.43 -26.04 10.27
C LEU A 175 16.50 -25.46 9.33
N THR A 176 17.73 -25.98 9.40
CA THR A 176 18.81 -25.59 8.49
C THR A 176 18.49 -25.96 7.04
N ARG A 177 17.90 -27.14 6.80
CA ARG A 177 17.42 -27.55 5.46
C ARG A 177 16.28 -26.67 4.95
N ALA A 178 15.44 -26.15 5.85
CA ALA A 178 14.37 -25.20 5.53
C ALA A 178 14.86 -23.75 5.28
N GLY A 179 16.19 -23.51 5.29
CA GLY A 179 16.78 -22.19 5.01
C GLY A 179 17.04 -21.33 6.25
N ILE A 180 16.76 -21.83 7.46
CA ILE A 180 16.97 -21.10 8.72
C ILE A 180 18.34 -21.50 9.30
N LYS A 181 19.31 -20.57 9.33
CA LYS A 181 20.69 -20.83 9.80
C LYS A 181 20.80 -20.97 11.33
N VAL A 182 20.24 -22.04 11.89
CA VAL A 182 20.26 -22.35 13.33
C VAL A 182 20.99 -23.68 13.57
N GLY A 183 22.16 -23.61 14.23
CA GLY A 183 22.90 -24.79 14.67
C GLY A 183 22.36 -25.36 15.99
N ALA A 184 22.64 -26.63 16.28
CA ALA A 184 22.13 -27.34 17.47
C ALA A 184 22.37 -26.58 18.79
N THR A 185 23.57 -26.04 19.02
CA THR A 185 23.88 -25.26 20.24
C THR A 185 23.04 -23.99 20.35
N ARG A 186 22.78 -23.30 19.23
CA ARG A 186 21.93 -22.11 19.22
C ARG A 186 20.48 -22.48 19.51
N LEU A 187 20.00 -23.60 18.97
CA LEU A 187 18.65 -24.09 19.26
C LEU A 187 18.49 -24.47 20.74
N PHE A 188 19.49 -25.11 21.36
CA PHE A 188 19.46 -25.39 22.80
C PHE A 188 19.35 -24.10 23.64
N ASN A 189 20.13 -23.07 23.30
CA ASN A 189 20.05 -21.78 24.00
C ASN A 189 18.69 -21.10 23.76
N ASP A 190 18.15 -21.15 22.54
CA ASP A 190 16.84 -20.58 22.21
C ASP A 190 15.70 -21.27 22.98
N LEU A 191 15.74 -22.60 23.06
CA LEU A 191 14.79 -23.39 23.85
C LEU A 191 14.90 -23.09 25.36
N GLU A 192 16.10 -22.79 25.87
CA GLU A 192 16.33 -22.38 27.26
C GLU A 192 15.76 -20.97 27.51
N HIS A 193 15.99 -20.02 26.60
CA HIS A 193 15.41 -18.67 26.65
C HIS A 193 13.88 -18.67 26.59
N ARG A 194 13.29 -19.60 25.83
CA ARG A 194 11.83 -19.78 25.74
C ARG A 194 11.22 -20.52 26.93
N HIS A 195 12.04 -20.97 27.88
CA HIS A 195 11.61 -21.80 29.01
C HIS A 195 10.94 -23.11 28.56
N TRP A 196 11.42 -23.69 27.44
CA TRP A 196 10.98 -25.02 27.02
C TRP A 196 11.84 -26.12 27.62
N ILE A 197 13.12 -25.82 27.86
CA ILE A 197 14.05 -26.69 28.57
C ILE A 197 14.77 -25.91 29.68
N ALA A 198 15.24 -26.63 30.70
CA ALA A 198 16.07 -26.08 31.76
C ALA A 198 17.17 -27.07 32.16
N ARG A 199 18.30 -26.57 32.67
CA ARG A 199 19.37 -27.41 33.21
C ARG A 199 19.01 -27.91 34.61
N ALA A 200 19.09 -29.22 34.83
CA ALA A 200 18.88 -29.79 36.15
C ALA A 200 20.06 -29.49 37.08
N LYS A 201 19.76 -29.12 38.33
CA LYS A 201 20.76 -28.69 39.33
C LYS A 201 21.76 -29.78 39.76
N GLY A 202 21.45 -31.05 39.49
CA GLY A 202 22.29 -32.18 39.89
C GLY A 202 23.32 -32.57 38.82
N ASP A 203 22.84 -32.95 37.63
CA ASP A 203 23.65 -33.50 36.54
C ASP A 203 24.02 -32.47 35.45
N GLY A 204 23.49 -31.25 35.54
CA GLY A 204 23.68 -30.19 34.54
C GLY A 204 23.05 -30.48 33.18
N ARG A 205 22.26 -31.55 33.05
CA ARG A 205 21.65 -31.97 31.78
C ARG A 205 20.35 -31.19 31.52
N PHE A 206 20.05 -30.95 30.25
CA PHE A 206 18.79 -30.31 29.85
C PHE A 206 17.61 -31.25 30.06
N ARG A 207 16.56 -30.75 30.72
CA ARG A 207 15.27 -31.41 30.90
C ARG A 207 14.16 -30.54 30.35
N VAL A 208 13.15 -31.18 29.76
CA VAL A 208 11.97 -30.47 29.24
C VAL A 208 11.14 -29.95 30.41
N MET A 209 10.69 -28.71 30.31
CA MET A 209 9.78 -28.11 31.28
C MET A 209 8.36 -28.62 31.07
N GLN A 210 7.64 -28.84 32.17
CA GLN A 210 6.29 -29.38 32.13
C GLN A 210 5.34 -28.55 31.25
N ALA A 211 5.46 -27.22 31.27
CA ALA A 211 4.68 -26.32 30.43
C ALA A 211 4.90 -26.53 28.90
N ALA A 212 6.10 -26.96 28.48
CA ALA A 212 6.39 -27.26 27.09
C ALA A 212 5.78 -28.60 26.63
N ILE A 213 5.63 -29.54 27.57
CA ILE A 213 4.94 -30.82 27.36
C ILE A 213 3.43 -30.57 27.27
N GLU A 214 2.86 -29.82 28.22
CA GLU A 214 1.43 -29.49 28.25
C GLU A 214 0.97 -28.69 27.03
N SER A 215 1.82 -27.80 26.54
CA SER A 215 1.55 -27.04 25.31
C SER A 215 1.75 -27.87 24.03
N GLY A 216 2.29 -29.09 24.15
CA GLY A 216 2.50 -30.05 23.08
C GLY A 216 3.65 -29.72 22.15
N HIS A 217 4.58 -28.84 22.56
CA HIS A 217 5.74 -28.46 21.74
C HIS A 217 6.95 -29.37 21.95
N MET A 218 7.03 -30.05 23.10
CA MET A 218 8.13 -30.96 23.42
C MET A 218 7.62 -32.25 24.03
N SER A 219 8.41 -33.31 23.86
CA SER A 219 8.17 -34.61 24.46
C SER A 219 9.45 -35.16 25.10
N VAL A 220 9.30 -36.23 25.86
CA VAL A 220 10.37 -36.86 26.63
C VAL A 220 10.20 -38.38 26.48
N ILE A 221 11.20 -39.05 25.92
CA ILE A 221 11.21 -40.51 25.80
C ILE A 221 12.16 -41.08 26.86
N PRO A 222 11.68 -41.89 27.83
CA PRO A 222 12.56 -42.60 28.74
C PRO A 222 13.37 -43.62 27.93
N THR A 223 14.69 -43.53 28.05
CA THR A 223 15.62 -44.50 27.44
C THR A 223 16.22 -45.34 28.55
N SER A 224 16.52 -46.61 28.28
CA SER A 224 17.22 -47.48 29.21
C SER A 224 18.39 -48.16 28.50
N HIS A 225 19.49 -48.36 29.22
CA HIS A 225 20.63 -49.13 28.75
C HIS A 225 21.05 -50.16 29.79
N TYR A 226 21.57 -51.29 29.34
CA TYR A 226 22.19 -52.27 30.23
C TYR A 226 23.62 -51.87 30.54
N HIS A 227 23.98 -51.82 31.82
CA HIS A 227 25.33 -51.46 32.21
C HIS A 227 26.30 -52.60 31.81
N PRO A 228 27.36 -52.31 31.02
CA PRO A 228 28.13 -53.33 30.30
C PRO A 228 28.91 -54.30 31.20
N LYS A 229 29.13 -53.95 32.47
CA LYS A 229 29.84 -54.80 33.45
C LYS A 229 28.93 -55.51 34.45
N THR A 230 27.70 -55.04 34.66
CA THR A 230 26.83 -55.52 35.73
C THR A 230 25.52 -56.11 35.22
N GLY A 231 25.19 -55.92 33.93
CA GLY A 231 23.98 -56.48 33.32
C GLY A 231 22.67 -55.89 33.87
N VAL A 232 22.73 -54.85 34.70
CA VAL A 232 21.56 -54.19 35.29
C VAL A 232 21.00 -53.16 34.30
N LEU A 233 19.67 -53.12 34.16
CA LEU A 233 18.96 -52.09 33.40
C LEU A 233 19.07 -50.75 34.14
N VAL A 234 19.75 -49.78 33.53
CA VAL A 234 19.87 -48.40 34.02
C VAL A 234 18.93 -47.52 33.19
N LEU A 235 18.11 -46.73 33.87
CA LEU A 235 17.27 -45.71 33.24
C LEU A 235 18.14 -44.48 32.94
N ASP A 236 18.24 -44.10 31.68
CA ASP A 236 18.93 -42.87 31.28
C ASP A 236 18.09 -41.63 31.61
N PRO A 237 18.73 -40.50 31.97
CA PRO A 237 18.05 -39.22 32.05
C PRO A 237 17.39 -38.92 30.71
N PRO A 238 16.08 -38.63 30.69
CA PRO A 238 15.35 -38.67 29.45
C PRO A 238 15.65 -37.40 28.65
N GLN A 239 15.91 -37.57 27.35
CA GLN A 239 16.42 -36.51 26.50
C GLN A 239 15.28 -35.62 25.96
N PRO A 240 15.49 -34.30 25.84
CA PRO A 240 14.53 -33.40 25.23
C PRO A 240 14.27 -33.75 23.76
N ARG A 241 12.99 -33.85 23.39
CA ARG A 241 12.57 -33.98 21.99
C ARG A 241 11.54 -32.93 21.61
N ILE A 242 11.52 -32.59 20.33
CA ILE A 242 10.66 -31.57 19.74
C ILE A 242 9.60 -32.30 18.91
N THR A 243 8.33 -32.04 19.22
CA THR A 243 7.20 -32.61 18.47
C THR A 243 7.07 -31.90 17.11
N PRO A 244 6.35 -32.46 16.13
CA PRO A 244 6.03 -31.75 14.89
C PRO A 244 5.39 -30.38 15.13
N LYS A 245 4.50 -30.27 16.13
CA LYS A 245 3.89 -29.01 16.56
C LYS A 245 4.91 -28.01 17.12
N GLY A 246 5.87 -28.50 17.91
CA GLY A 246 7.00 -27.69 18.38
C GLY A 246 7.87 -27.17 17.24
N LEU A 247 8.13 -28.02 16.25
CA LEU A 247 8.93 -27.67 15.08
C LEU A 247 8.22 -26.64 14.19
N GLN A 248 6.89 -26.76 13.98
CA GLN A 248 6.08 -25.76 13.28
C GLN A 248 6.18 -24.39 13.95
N LYS A 249 6.04 -24.36 15.28
CA LYS A 249 6.12 -23.11 16.03
C LYS A 249 7.50 -22.45 15.87
N LEU A 250 8.57 -23.24 15.98
CA LEU A 250 9.92 -22.74 15.71
C LEU A 250 10.05 -22.22 14.27
N LEU A 251 9.50 -22.91 13.27
CA LEU A 251 9.51 -22.47 11.88
C LEU A 251 8.78 -21.13 11.69
N SER A 252 7.60 -20.97 12.28
CA SER A 252 6.83 -19.72 12.24
C SER A 252 7.55 -18.58 12.93
N ASP A 253 8.14 -18.82 14.11
CA ASP A 253 8.82 -17.79 14.89
C ASP A 253 10.12 -17.34 14.21
N TYR A 254 10.91 -18.27 13.67
CA TYR A 254 12.11 -17.96 12.88
C TYR A 254 11.75 -17.38 11.51
N GLY A 255 10.64 -17.79 10.92
CA GLY A 255 10.10 -17.24 9.68
C GLY A 255 9.66 -15.79 9.85
N ALA A 256 9.01 -15.46 10.96
CA ALA A 256 8.65 -14.08 11.32
C ALA A 256 9.89 -13.22 11.66
N ALA A 257 10.95 -13.81 12.23
CA ALA A 257 12.21 -13.10 12.52
C ALA A 257 13.10 -12.89 11.28
N ASN A 258 13.02 -13.77 10.27
CA ASN A 258 13.78 -13.67 9.01
C ASN A 258 12.97 -13.06 7.85
N ALA A 259 11.65 -12.93 8.00
CA ALA A 259 10.88 -11.99 7.21
C ALA A 259 11.39 -10.60 7.60
N ALA A 260 12.38 -10.11 6.85
CA ALA A 260 12.67 -8.68 6.84
C ALA A 260 11.33 -7.95 6.80
N PRO A 261 11.13 -6.90 7.62
CA PRO A 261 9.90 -6.12 7.52
C PRO A 261 9.76 -5.79 6.05
N ALA A 262 8.64 -6.19 5.44
CA ALA A 262 8.27 -5.63 4.16
C ALA A 262 8.42 -4.13 4.38
N GLN A 263 9.41 -3.53 3.72
CA GLN A 263 9.54 -2.09 3.71
C GLN A 263 8.20 -1.64 3.17
N LEU A 264 7.35 -1.17 4.07
CA LEU A 264 6.32 -0.22 3.74
C LEU A 264 7.14 0.91 3.13
N THR A 265 7.25 0.90 1.80
CA THR A 265 7.51 2.09 1.02
C THR A 265 6.34 2.99 1.34
N ILE A 266 6.45 3.70 2.46
CA ILE A 266 5.70 4.89 2.71
C ILE A 266 6.30 5.84 1.68
N ASP A 267 5.62 5.96 0.53
CA ASP A 267 5.87 7.04 -0.39
C ASP A 267 5.90 8.31 0.44
N GLN A 268 7.07 8.93 0.51
CA GLN A 268 7.21 10.25 1.09
C GLN A 268 6.31 11.17 0.27
N GLU A 269 5.22 11.62 0.88
CA GLU A 269 4.53 12.81 0.43
C GLU A 269 5.57 13.93 0.27
N PRO A 270 5.64 14.58 -0.89
CA PRO A 270 6.44 15.79 -1.02
C PRO A 270 5.78 16.87 -0.17
N ASN A 271 6.49 17.19 0.90
CA ASN A 271 6.45 18.40 1.70
C ASN A 271 5.77 19.61 1.01
N LEU A 272 4.67 20.08 1.59
CA LEU A 272 4.24 21.47 1.62
C LEU A 272 4.00 21.88 3.06
#